data_AF-A0A5K1FU16-F1
#
_entry.id   AF-A0A5K1FU16-F1
#
_cell.length_a   1.000
_cell.length_b   1.000
_cell.length_c   1.000
_cell.angle_alpha   90.00
_cell.angle_beta   90.00
_cell.angle_gamma   90.00
#
_symmetry.space_group_name_H-M   'P 1'
#
loop_
_entity.id
_entity.type
_entity.pdbx_description
1 polymer ?
#
loop_
_entity_poly.entity_id
_entity_poly.type
_entity_poly.pdbx_seq_one_letter_code
_entity_poly.pdbx_strand_id
1 'polypeptide(L)'
;GRLFLSARIIGFHANLFGHKTKFFFLWEDIEDIQVIPPSLASVGSPSLLIILRKGRGMDARHGAKALDEEGRLRFHFQSFVSFQAAN
;
A
#
# COMPACT_ATOMS: atom_id res chain seq x y z
N GLY A 1 0.04 2.64 -9.36
CA GLY A 1 1.01 1.56 -9.60
C GLY A 1 0.30 0.23 -9.65
N ARG A 2 1.04 -0.88 -9.70
CA ARG A 2 0.49 -2.24 -9.63
C ARG A 2 1.00 -2.96 -8.39
N LEU A 3 0.11 -3.68 -7.71
CA LEU A 3 0.46 -4.63 -6.66
C LEU A 3 0.74 -6.00 -7.30
N PHE A 4 1.75 -6.69 -6.78
CA PHE A 4 2.13 -8.03 -7.15
C PHE A 4 2.13 -8.87 -5.88
N LEU A 5 1.57 -10.07 -5.96
CA LEU A 5 1.46 -10.96 -4.82
C LEU A 5 2.09 -12.30 -5.18
N SER A 6 2.87 -12.84 -4.25
CA SER A 6 3.27 -14.25 -4.24
C SER A 6 2.96 -14.83 -2.87
N ALA A 7 3.18 -16.13 -2.66
CA ALA A 7 3.05 -16.73 -1.33
C ALA A 7 4.00 -16.10 -0.28
N ARG A 8 5.06 -15.40 -0.69
CA ARG A 8 6.08 -14.83 0.21
C ARG A 8 5.98 -13.32 0.40
N ILE A 9 5.61 -12.58 -0.64
CA ILE A 9 5.72 -11.11 -0.66
C ILE A 9 4.48 -10.41 -1.20
N ILE A 10 4.32 -9.16 -0.77
CA ILE A 10 3.58 -8.14 -1.51
C ILE A 10 4.60 -7.16 -2.10
N GLY A 11 4.56 -7.00 -3.41
CA GLY A 11 5.39 -6.07 -4.16
C GLY A 11 4.56 -4.93 -4.77
N PHE A 12 5.17 -3.76 -4.91
CA PHE A 12 4.60 -2.64 -5.63
C PHE A 12 5.57 -2.14 -6.69
N HIS A 13 5.03 -1.82 -7.86
CA HIS A 13 5.77 -1.14 -8.91
C HIS A 13 4.90 -0.06 -9.56
N ALA A 14 5.42 1.15 -9.67
CA ALA A 14 4.83 2.26 -10.40
C ALA A 14 5.88 3.00 -11.21
N ASN A 15 5.48 3.50 -12.37
CA ASN A 15 6.21 4.49 -13.13
C ASN A 15 5.25 5.65 -13.39
N LEU A 16 5.34 6.71 -12.60
CA LEU A 16 4.55 7.93 -12.78
C LEU A 16 5.49 9.06 -13.15
N PHE A 17 5.23 9.71 -14.30
CA PHE A 17 6.00 10.86 -14.77
C PHE A 17 7.53 10.61 -14.83
N GLY A 18 7.94 9.39 -15.19
CA GLY A 18 9.36 8.99 -15.25
C GLY A 18 9.96 8.58 -13.90
N HIS A 19 9.27 8.81 -12.79
CA HIS A 19 9.70 8.37 -11.46
C HIS A 19 9.24 6.94 -11.20
N LYS A 20 10.23 6.04 -11.09
CA LYS A 20 10.00 4.64 -10.73
C LYS A 20 9.96 4.49 -9.22
N THR A 21 8.85 3.98 -8.71
CA THR A 21 8.72 3.55 -7.31
C THR A 21 8.60 2.03 -7.31
N LYS A 22 9.52 1.35 -6.61
CA LYS A 22 9.50 -0.10 -6.44
C LYS A 22 9.85 -0.44 -5.00
N PHE A 23 9.04 -1.27 -4.37
CA PHE A 23 9.33 -1.83 -3.05
C PHE A 23 8.60 -3.17 -2.87
N PHE A 24 8.97 -3.93 -1.85
CA PHE A 24 8.24 -5.11 -1.41
C PHE A 24 8.36 -5.26 0.10
N PHE A 25 7.44 -6.02 0.68
CA PHE A 25 7.53 -6.49 2.06
C PHE A 25 6.96 -7.90 2.15
N LEU A 26 7.31 -8.59 3.23
CA LEU A 26 6.94 -9.97 3.48
C LEU A 26 5.54 -10.05 4.08
N TRP A 27 4.80 -11.12 3.82
CA TRP A 27 3.51 -11.35 4.49
C TRP A 27 3.63 -11.41 6.01
N GLU A 28 4.69 -12.04 6.53
CA GLU A 28 4.95 -12.17 7.98
C GLU A 28 5.24 -10.82 8.67
N ASP A 29 5.67 -9.83 7.90
CA ASP A 29 5.97 -8.48 8.40
C ASP A 29 4.70 -7.64 8.55
N ILE A 30 3.57 -8.08 7.99
CA ILE A 30 2.30 -7.37 8.10
C ILE A 30 1.72 -7.61 9.49
N GLU A 31 1.34 -6.52 10.14
CA GLU A 31 0.63 -6.55 11.42
C GLU A 31 -0.88 -6.51 11.20
N ASP A 32 -1.34 -5.66 10.28
CA ASP A 32 -2.75 -5.48 9.99
C ASP A 32 -3.00 -5.06 8.54
N ILE A 33 -4.16 -5.43 8.02
CA ILE A 33 -4.68 -5.04 6.72
C ILE A 33 -6.10 -4.50 6.90
N GLN A 34 -6.29 -3.23 6.61
CA GLN A 34 -7.57 -2.56 6.77
C GLN A 34 -8.15 -2.15 5.43
N VAL A 35 -9.46 -2.33 5.29
CA VAL A 35 -10.23 -1.72 4.22
C VAL A 35 -10.66 -0.34 4.67
N ILE A 36 -10.26 0.68 3.94
CA ILE A 36 -10.70 2.06 4.17
C ILE A 36 -11.94 2.30 3.31
N PRO A 37 -13.06 2.73 3.92
CA PRO A 37 -14.29 2.99 3.18
C PRO A 37 -14.12 4.02 2.06
N PRO A 38 -14.95 3.94 1.00
CA PRO A 38 -14.99 4.97 -0.03
C PRO A 38 -15.21 6.37 0.52
N SER A 39 -14.55 7.35 -0.08
CA SER A 39 -14.70 8.77 0.23
C SER A 39 -14.60 9.63 -1.04
N LEU A 40 -14.91 10.92 -0.92
CA LEU A 40 -14.67 11.89 -2.00
C LEU A 40 -13.19 11.94 -2.43
N ALA A 41 -12.27 11.83 -1.47
CA ALA A 41 -10.83 11.80 -1.73
C ALA A 41 -10.37 10.52 -2.48
N SER A 42 -11.17 9.45 -2.40
CA SER A 42 -10.93 8.19 -3.11
C SER A 42 -11.81 7.99 -4.35
N VAL A 43 -12.47 9.05 -4.82
CA VAL A 43 -13.35 9.03 -6.00
C VAL A 43 -14.40 7.92 -5.91
N GLY A 44 -14.92 7.69 -4.69
CA GLY A 44 -15.94 6.67 -4.44
C GLY A 44 -15.45 5.22 -4.48
N SER A 45 -14.14 4.97 -4.56
CA SER A 45 -13.56 3.63 -4.47
C SER A 45 -13.01 3.35 -3.07
N PRO A 46 -13.11 2.11 -2.54
CA PRO A 46 -12.41 1.74 -1.31
C PRO A 46 -10.89 1.72 -1.52
N SER A 47 -10.13 1.85 -0.44
CA SER A 47 -8.66 1.73 -0.46
C SER A 47 -8.15 0.73 0.58
N LEU A 48 -6.94 0.25 0.37
CA LEU A 48 -6.28 -0.70 1.27
C LEU A 48 -5.22 0.03 2.10
N LEU A 49 -5.24 -0.18 3.40
CA LEU A 49 -4.17 0.23 4.31
C LEU A 49 -3.46 -1.03 4.82
N ILE A 50 -2.17 -1.14 4.56
CA ILE A 50 -1.31 -2.18 5.11
C ILE A 50 -0.39 -1.56 6.16
N ILE A 51 -0.38 -2.14 7.36
CA ILE A 51 0.45 -1.70 8.48
C ILE A 51 1.48 -2.80 8.74
N LEU A 52 2.77 -2.45 8.70
CA LEU A 52 3.85 -3.37 9.01
C LEU A 52 4.17 -3.35 10.50
N ARG A 53 4.60 -4.49 11.04
CA ARG A 53 5.14 -4.59 12.40
C ARG A 53 6.28 -3.59 12.60
N LYS A 54 6.43 -3.06 13.81
CA LYS A 54 7.45 -2.06 14.14
C LYS A 54 8.85 -2.52 13.69
N GLY A 55 9.55 -1.64 12.97
CA GLY A 55 10.92 -1.90 12.47
C GLY A 55 11.02 -2.85 11.28
N ARG A 56 9.90 -3.32 10.71
CA ARG A 56 9.89 -4.18 9.52
C ARG A 56 9.66 -3.39 8.23
N GLY A 57 10.12 -3.92 7.11
CA GLY A 57 9.98 -3.30 5.79
C GLY A 57 10.69 -1.95 5.63
N MET A 58 11.80 -1.73 6.36
CA MET A 58 12.52 -0.44 6.33
C MET A 58 13.07 -0.10 4.94
N ASP A 59 13.43 -1.11 4.14
CA ASP A 59 13.82 -0.93 2.74
C ASP A 59 12.67 -0.36 1.88
N ALA A 60 11.42 -0.60 2.29
CA ALA A 60 10.21 -0.08 1.66
C ALA A 60 9.75 1.27 2.24
N ARG A 61 10.46 1.85 3.22
CA ARG A 61 10.04 3.09 3.91
C ARG A 61 9.76 4.24 2.95
N HIS A 62 10.50 4.35 1.85
CA HIS A 62 10.30 5.40 0.85
C HIS A 62 8.92 5.32 0.15
N GLY A 63 8.24 4.18 0.23
CA GLY A 63 6.88 3.98 -0.29
C GLY A 63 5.78 4.10 0.77
N ALA A 64 6.14 4.25 2.05
CA ALA A 64 5.18 4.40 3.13
C ALA A 64 4.56 5.80 3.10
N LYS A 65 3.24 5.88 3.35
CA LYS A 65 2.52 7.14 3.47
C LYS A 65 2.83 7.84 4.80
N ALA A 66 3.01 7.06 5.86
CA ALA A 66 3.30 7.58 7.19
C ALA A 66 4.03 6.54 8.04
N LEU A 67 4.64 7.03 9.11
CA LEU A 67 5.04 6.27 10.28
C LEU A 67 4.04 6.63 11.39
N ASP A 68 3.40 5.67 12.05
CA ASP A 68 2.54 5.98 13.19
C ASP A 68 3.32 6.20 14.49
N GLU A 69 2.58 6.52 15.55
CA GLU A 69 3.11 6.81 16.88
C GLU A 69 3.86 5.61 17.49
N GLU A 70 3.48 4.39 17.12
CA GLU A 70 4.19 3.17 17.54
C GLU A 70 5.47 2.89 16.74
N GLY A 71 5.69 3.61 15.65
CA GLY A 71 6.84 3.44 14.75
C GLY A 71 6.61 2.38 13.67
N ARG A 72 5.35 2.13 13.28
CA ARG A 72 4.97 1.19 12.21
C ARG A 72 4.78 1.93 10.89
N LEU A 73 5.21 1.29 9.80
CA LEU A 73 5.06 1.83 8.45
C LEU A 73 3.64 1.58 7.92
N ARG A 74 3.01 2.62 7.39
CA ARG A 74 1.65 2.59 6.83
C ARG A 74 1.68 2.79 5.32
N PHE A 75 1.20 1.80 4.58
CA PHE A 75 1.11 1.84 3.11
C PHE A 75 -0.35 1.95 2.69
N HIS A 76 -0.67 3.00 1.93
CA HIS A 76 -2.03 3.27 1.46
C HIS A 76 -2.13 3.05 -0.05
N PHE A 77 -2.96 2.10 -0.46
CA PHE A 77 -3.18 1.76 -1.86
C PHE A 77 -4.60 2.17 -2.27
N GLN A 78 -4.67 3.16 -3.15
CA GLN A 78 -5.91 3.72 -3.68
C GLN A 78 -5.97 3.50 -5.19
N SER A 79 -7.15 3.11 -5.68
CA SER A 79 -7.48 3.10 -7.10
C SER A 79 -7.88 4.49 -7.58
N PHE A 80 -7.39 4.90 -8.74
CA PHE A 80 -7.76 6.16 -9.41
C PHE A 80 -8.88 5.99 -10.45
N VAL A 81 -9.43 4.77 -10.54
CA VAL A 81 -10.60 4.44 -11.34
C VAL A 81 -11.74 4.03 -10.41
N SER A 82 -12.97 4.29 -10.82
CA SER A 82 -14.14 3.85 -10.06
C SER A 82 -14.18 2.33 -10.00
N PHE A 83 -14.66 1.79 -8.89
CA PHE A 83 -14.82 0.33 -8.73
C PHE A 83 -15.67 -0.30 -9.84
N GLN A 84 -16.70 0.42 -10.33
CA GLN A 84 -17.54 -0.03 -11.43
C GLN A 84 -16.79 -0.21 -12.75
N ALA A 85 -15.70 0.53 -12.98
CA ALA A 85 -14.87 0.38 -14.18
C ALA A 85 -13.79 -0.72 -14.03
N ALA A 86 -13.66 -1.31 -12.83
CA ALA A 86 -12.66 -2.33 -12.51
C ALA A 86 -13.20 -3.77 -12.51
N ASN A 87 -14.51 -3.96 -12.64
CA ASN A 87 -15.19 -5.27 -12.73
C ASN A 87 -15.57 -5.61 -14.17
#